data_AF-A0AAW2WGE8-F1
#
_entry.id   AF-A0AAW2WGE8-F1
#
_cell.length_a   1.000
_cell.length_b   1.000
_cell.length_c   1.000
_cell.angle_alpha   90.00
_cell.angle_beta   90.00
_cell.angle_gamma   90.00
#
_symmetry.space_group_name_H-M   'P 1'
#
loop_
_entity.id
_entity.type
_entity.pdbx_description
1 polymer ?
#
loop_
_entity_poly.entity_id
_entity_poly.type
_entity_poly.pdbx_seq_one_letter_code
_entity_poly.pdbx_strand_id
1 'polypeptide(L)'
;MMEAVNDGKDLHISVTMPSIEVGTVGGGTQLASQSACLSLLGVKGASKESPGSNARLLATIVAGSVLAGELSLMSAISAGQLVKSHMKYNRSNRDITKISS
;
A
#
# COMPACT_ATOMS: atom_id res chain seq x y z
N MET A 1 -11.53 -8.12 -7.04
CA MET A 1 -12.41 -9.30 -6.91
C MET A 1 -11.87 -10.18 -5.79
N MET A 2 -12.74 -10.84 -5.03
CA MET A 2 -12.35 -11.84 -4.02
C MET A 2 -13.23 -13.08 -4.21
N GLU A 3 -12.62 -14.25 -4.36
CA GLU A 3 -13.35 -15.50 -4.59
C GLU A 3 -12.63 -16.70 -3.96
N ALA A 4 -13.41 -17.70 -3.58
CA ALA A 4 -12.90 -18.94 -3.03
C ALA A 4 -12.36 -19.83 -4.17
N VAL A 5 -11.17 -20.39 -3.99
CA VAL A 5 -10.54 -21.33 -4.94
C VAL A 5 -10.03 -22.56 -4.19
N ASN A 6 -9.58 -23.59 -4.92
CA ASN A 6 -9.06 -24.85 -4.36
C ASN A 6 -10.02 -25.48 -3.33
N ASP A 7 -11.26 -25.76 -3.75
CA ASP A 7 -12.35 -26.30 -2.91
C ASP A 7 -12.67 -25.44 -1.66
N GLY A 8 -12.45 -24.13 -1.77
CA GLY A 8 -12.71 -23.17 -0.70
C GLY A 8 -11.63 -23.10 0.37
N LYS A 9 -10.44 -23.68 0.12
CA LYS A 9 -9.31 -23.64 1.05
C LYS A 9 -8.46 -22.38 0.91
N ASP A 10 -8.47 -21.77 -0.27
CA ASP A 10 -7.66 -20.60 -0.58
C ASP A 10 -8.54 -19.42 -1.06
N LEU A 11 -8.03 -18.20 -0.84
CA LEU A 11 -8.66 -16.97 -1.28
C LEU A 11 -7.90 -16.41 -2.50
N HIS A 12 -8.56 -16.37 -3.64
CA HIS A 12 -8.09 -15.59 -4.79
C HIS A 12 -8.54 -14.14 -4.63
N ILE A 13 -7.60 -13.21 -4.78
CA ILE A 13 -7.82 -11.77 -4.68
C ILE A 13 -7.15 -11.07 -5.86
N SER A 14 -7.85 -10.10 -6.45
CA SER A 14 -7.32 -9.25 -7.51
C SER A 14 -7.76 -7.80 -7.35
N VAL A 15 -6.92 -6.88 -7.82
CA VAL A 15 -7.21 -5.45 -7.96
C VAL A 15 -6.95 -5.03 -9.40
N THR A 16 -7.84 -4.19 -9.93
CA THR A 16 -7.68 -3.59 -11.26
C THR A 16 -7.69 -2.07 -11.09
N MET A 17 -6.60 -1.42 -11.48
CA MET A 17 -6.46 0.04 -11.43
C MET A 17 -6.07 0.53 -12.84
N PRO A 18 -7.05 0.87 -13.70
CA PRO A 18 -6.80 1.13 -15.11
C PRO A 18 -6.07 2.45 -15.39
N SER A 19 -6.01 3.34 -14.38
CA SER A 19 -5.49 4.70 -14.50
C SER A 19 -4.58 5.01 -13.31
N ILE A 20 -3.39 4.42 -13.26
CA ILE A 20 -2.34 4.79 -12.31
C ILE A 20 -1.39 5.77 -12.99
N GLU A 21 -1.55 7.06 -12.75
CA GLU A 21 -0.60 8.08 -13.23
C GLU A 21 0.58 8.23 -12.26
N VAL A 22 1.72 7.62 -12.61
CA VAL A 22 2.95 7.69 -11.81
C VAL A 22 4.18 7.92 -12.69
N GLY A 23 5.25 8.45 -12.08
CA GLY A 23 6.53 8.68 -12.74
C GLY A 23 7.69 8.61 -11.75
N THR A 24 8.88 8.28 -12.28
CA THR A 24 10.12 8.14 -11.49
C THR A 24 11.17 9.19 -11.85
N VAL A 25 10.81 10.14 -12.73
CA VAL A 25 11.63 11.26 -13.20
C VAL A 25 10.77 12.52 -13.26
N GLY A 26 11.35 13.67 -12.93
CA GLY A 26 10.69 14.98 -13.03
C GLY A 26 9.87 15.37 -11.80
N GLY A 27 9.46 16.64 -11.76
CA GLY A 27 8.69 17.20 -10.63
C GLY A 27 9.35 16.94 -9.28
N GLY A 28 8.55 16.51 -8.31
CA GLY A 28 8.98 16.24 -6.93
C GLY A 28 9.89 15.01 -6.75
N THR A 29 10.09 14.17 -7.78
CA THR A 29 10.90 12.94 -7.66
C THR A 29 12.39 13.21 -7.40
N GLN A 30 12.84 14.45 -7.63
CA GLN A 30 14.21 14.91 -7.40
C GLN A 30 14.47 15.41 -5.98
N LEU A 31 13.41 15.66 -5.19
CA LEU A 31 13.55 16.10 -3.81
C LEU A 31 14.15 14.99 -2.96
N ALA A 32 14.95 15.35 -1.96
CA ALA A 32 15.78 14.40 -1.20
C ALA A 32 14.97 13.22 -0.62
N SER A 33 13.86 13.50 0.07
CA SER A 33 13.02 12.48 0.71
C SER A 33 12.34 11.58 -0.31
N GLN A 34 11.73 12.15 -1.36
CA GLN A 34 11.05 11.41 -2.43
C GLN A 34 12.03 10.54 -3.22
N SER A 35 13.20 11.10 -3.53
CA SER A 35 14.30 10.35 -4.16
C SER A 35 14.75 9.19 -3.28
N ALA A 36 14.85 9.36 -1.97
CA ALA A 36 15.24 8.29 -1.06
C ALA A 36 14.21 7.15 -1.04
N CYS A 37 12.91 7.48 -1.01
CA CYS A 37 11.85 6.48 -1.10
C CYS A 37 11.85 5.74 -2.45
N LEU A 38 12.04 6.44 -3.57
CA LEU A 38 12.16 5.80 -4.88
C LEU A 38 13.40 4.91 -4.98
N SER A 39 14.51 5.29 -4.34
CA SER A 39 15.71 4.46 -4.24
C SER A 39 15.46 3.20 -3.40
N LEU A 40 14.73 3.31 -2.29
CA LEU A 40 14.35 2.17 -1.44
C LEU A 40 13.56 1.13 -2.23
N LEU A 41 12.66 1.60 -3.10
CA LEU A 41 11.87 0.75 -3.99
C LEU A 41 12.64 0.29 -5.24
N GLY A 42 13.89 0.73 -5.43
CA GLY A 42 14.72 0.37 -6.58
C GLY A 42 14.30 1.01 -7.91
N VAL A 43 13.43 2.03 -7.90
CA VAL A 43 12.81 2.62 -9.11
C VAL A 43 13.20 4.07 -9.36
N LYS A 44 14.17 4.63 -8.62
CA LYS A 44 14.59 6.02 -8.81
C LYS A 44 15.12 6.27 -10.23
N GLY A 45 14.64 7.35 -10.85
CA GLY A 45 15.17 7.88 -12.09
C GLY A 45 14.71 7.12 -13.33
N ALA A 46 15.34 7.44 -14.47
CA ALA A 46 15.12 6.74 -15.72
C ALA A 46 15.81 5.38 -15.68
N SER A 47 15.14 4.33 -16.17
CA SER A 47 15.80 3.04 -16.35
C SER A 47 16.82 3.11 -17.48
N LYS A 48 17.98 2.50 -17.25
CA LYS A 48 19.06 2.37 -18.26
C LYS A 48 18.79 1.24 -19.25
N GLU A 49 17.98 0.25 -18.88
CA GLU A 49 17.72 -0.95 -19.67
C GLU A 49 16.57 -0.73 -20.66
N SER A 50 15.47 -0.15 -20.18
CA SER A 50 14.26 0.03 -20.98
C SER A 50 13.49 1.27 -20.54
N PRO A 51 13.28 2.27 -21.42
CA PRO A 51 12.50 3.46 -21.07
C PRO A 51 11.13 3.13 -20.46
N GLY A 52 10.83 3.80 -19.35
CA GLY A 52 9.58 3.64 -18.60
C GLY A 52 9.48 2.40 -17.70
N SER A 53 10.46 1.49 -17.68
CA SER A 53 10.35 0.26 -16.85
C SER A 53 10.29 0.56 -15.35
N ASN A 54 11.05 1.53 -14.85
CA ASN A 54 10.98 1.98 -13.46
C ASN A 54 9.57 2.52 -13.09
N ALA A 55 8.95 3.29 -13.99
CA ALA A 55 7.60 3.81 -13.77
C ALA A 55 6.53 2.70 -13.80
N ARG A 56 6.67 1.72 -14.71
CA ARG A 56 5.83 0.52 -14.73
C ARG A 56 5.97 -0.29 -13.43
N LEU A 57 7.20 -0.49 -12.95
CA LEU A 57 7.44 -1.19 -11.69
C LEU A 57 6.84 -0.42 -10.49
N LEU A 58 6.98 0.91 -10.45
CA LEU A 58 6.33 1.73 -9.43
C LEU A 58 4.80 1.57 -9.47
N ALA A 59 4.18 1.57 -10.66
CA ALA A 59 2.74 1.33 -10.80
C ALA A 59 2.34 -0.06 -10.28
N THR A 60 3.13 -1.10 -10.55
CA THR A 60 2.93 -2.45 -10.01
C THR A 60 3.05 -2.47 -8.48
N ILE A 61 4.04 -1.79 -7.91
CA ILE A 61 4.21 -1.67 -6.45
C ILE A 61 3.00 -0.98 -5.83
N VAL A 62 2.49 0.10 -6.43
CA VAL A 62 1.28 0.79 -5.99
C VAL A 62 0.08 -0.18 -5.99
N ALA A 63 -0.18 -0.86 -7.11
CA ALA A 63 -1.30 -1.81 -7.20
C ALA A 63 -1.16 -2.98 -6.20
N GLY A 64 0.05 -3.53 -6.03
CA GLY A 64 0.32 -4.58 -5.04
C GLY A 64 0.14 -4.10 -3.59
N SER A 65 0.53 -2.85 -3.30
CA SER A 65 0.33 -2.24 -1.98
C SER A 65 -1.16 -2.01 -1.69
N VAL A 66 -1.94 -1.59 -2.70
CA VAL A 66 -3.41 -1.50 -2.59
C VAL A 66 -4.00 -2.87 -2.31
N LEU A 67 -3.64 -3.90 -3.09
CA LEU A 67 -4.11 -5.28 -2.88
C LEU A 67 -3.86 -5.75 -1.44
N ALA A 68 -2.64 -5.53 -0.92
CA ALA A 68 -2.27 -5.89 0.44
C ALA A 68 -3.08 -5.11 1.49
N GLY A 69 -3.32 -3.82 1.26
CA GLY A 69 -4.17 -2.97 2.10
C GLY A 69 -5.62 -3.46 2.15
N GLU A 70 -6.21 -3.73 0.98
CA GLU A 70 -7.58 -4.25 0.86
C GLU A 70 -7.73 -5.60 1.57
N LEU A 71 -6.78 -6.53 1.38
CA LEU A 71 -6.79 -7.82 2.07
C LEU A 71 -6.76 -7.64 3.59
N SER A 72 -5.85 -6.81 4.11
CA SER A 72 -5.69 -6.55 5.54
C SER A 72 -6.94 -5.89 6.14
N LEU A 73 -7.47 -4.86 5.47
CA LEU A 73 -8.65 -4.13 5.93
C LEU A 73 -9.90 -5.01 5.93
N MET A 74 -10.16 -5.74 4.84
CA MET A 74 -11.31 -6.63 4.75
C MET A 74 -11.21 -7.75 5.79
N SER A 75 -10.03 -8.33 6.00
CA SER A 75 -9.80 -9.32 7.06
C SER A 75 -10.13 -8.77 8.45
N ALA A 76 -9.68 -7.54 8.75
CA ALA A 76 -9.95 -6.89 10.04
C ALA A 76 -11.44 -6.57 10.24
N ILE A 77 -12.17 -6.22 9.18
CA ILE A 77 -13.63 -6.02 9.23
C ILE A 77 -14.33 -7.35 9.48
N SER A 78 -14.01 -8.38 8.69
CA SER A 78 -14.61 -9.72 8.81
C SER A 78 -14.37 -10.35 10.18
N ALA A 79 -13.22 -10.10 10.80
CA ALA A 79 -12.88 -10.58 12.14
C ALA A 79 -13.35 -9.66 13.29
N GLY A 80 -14.00 -8.53 13.00
CA GLY A 80 -14.41 -7.56 14.02
C GLY A 80 -13.26 -6.87 14.76
N GLN A 81 -12.05 -6.84 14.17
CA GLN A 81 -10.82 -6.33 14.79
C GLN A 81 -10.53 -4.86 14.47
N LEU A 82 -11.24 -4.26 13.52
CA LEU A 82 -10.95 -2.90 13.03
C LEU A 82 -10.89 -1.86 14.16
N VAL A 83 -11.94 -1.75 14.99
CA VAL A 83 -12.01 -0.75 16.07
C VAL A 83 -10.90 -0.96 17.11
N LYS A 84 -10.64 -2.22 17.49
CA LYS A 84 -9.59 -2.56 18.45
C LYS A 84 -8.22 -2.12 17.95
N SER A 85 -7.90 -2.35 16.68
CA SER A 85 -6.65 -1.92 16.06
C SER A 85 -6.54 -0.39 16.00
N HIS A 86 -7.63 0.31 15.67
CA HIS A 86 -7.66 1.79 15.70
C HIS A 86 -7.40 2.35 17.10
N MET A 87 -8.06 1.82 18.13
CA MET A 87 -7.87 2.28 19.51
C MET A 87 -6.43 2.05 20.00
N LYS A 88 -5.76 0.99 19.53
CA LYS A 88 -4.40 0.66 19.93
C LYS A 88 -3.33 1.44 19.17
N TYR A 89 -3.47 1.59 17.86
CA TYR A 89 -2.39 2.08 16.98
C TYR A 89 -2.63 3.47 16.40
N ASN A 90 -3.88 3.92 16.34
CA ASN A 90 -4.28 5.18 15.70
C ASN A 90 -4.85 6.20 16.69
N ARG A 91 -4.72 5.95 18.00
CA ARG A 91 -5.13 6.90 19.05
C ARG A 91 -4.03 7.05 20.08
N SER A 92 -3.82 8.27 20.57
CA SER A 92 -2.81 8.52 21.57
C SER A 92 -3.24 7.91 22.92
N ASN A 93 -2.35 7.17 23.58
CA ASN A 93 -2.60 6.69 24.95
C ASN A 93 -2.69 7.85 25.96
N ARG A 94 -2.25 9.06 25.59
CA ARG A 94 -2.37 10.27 26.42
C ARG A 94 -3.81 10.77 26.55
N ASP A 95 -4.65 10.53 25.55
CA ASP A 95 -6.07 10.90 25.61
C ASP A 95 -6.89 9.93 26.48
N ILE A 96 -6.42 8.69 26.63
CA ILE A 96 -7.10 7.64 27.40
C ILE A 96 -6.87 7.83 28.91
N THR A 97 -5.69 8.28 29.33
CA THR A 97 -5.37 8.51 30.75
C THR A 97 -6.11 9.71 31.34
N LYS A 98 -6.40 10.76 30.55
CA LYS A 98 -7.17 11.93 31.00
C LYS A 98 -8.64 11.66 31.35
N ILE A 99 -9.22 10.57 30.85
CA ILE A 99 -10.61 10.19 31.15
C ILE A 99 -10.71 9.39 32.46
N SER A 100 -9.58 8.84 32.92
CA SER A 100 -9.48 8.01 34.13
C SER A 100 -8.88 8.76 35.33
N SER A 101 -8.73 10.08 35.27
CA SER A 101 -8.26 10.93 36.38
C SER A 101 -9.32 11.93 36.81
#